data_AF-A0A1B7VWT9-F1
#
_entry.id   AF-A0A1B7VWT9-F1
#
_cell.length_a   1.000
_cell.length_b   1.000
_cell.length_c   1.000
_cell.angle_alpha   90.00
_cell.angle_beta   90.00
_cell.angle_gamma   90.00
#
_symmetry.space_group_name_H-M   'P 1'
#
loop_
_entity.id
_entity.type
_entity.pdbx_description
1 polymer ?
#
loop_
_entity_poly.entity_id
_entity_poly.type
_entity_poly.pdbx_seq_one_letter_code
_entity_poly.pdbx_strand_id
1 'polypeptide(L)'
;MPQMDGQTVLQALKHNPSTADICVIMVTASIQEQDFEELQPLAQGFLRKPVSPHDLFSELQRLFPYQLLVESNPNSQLPITEQVMSPSALKKLPELIKLLQLEETSVWKTLHQTLLIDQLRVFALKLQALAEQYECYHLAEYANTLKN
;
A
#
# COMPACT_ATOMS: atom_id res chain seq x y z
N MET A 1 -19.36 -2.52 1.77
CA MET A 1 -19.43 -2.09 3.18
C MET A 1 -20.74 -2.65 3.71
N PRO A 2 -20.76 -3.40 4.83
CA PRO A 2 -21.93 -4.18 5.24
C PRO A 2 -23.07 -3.36 5.87
N GLN A 3 -22.84 -2.10 6.26
CA GLN A 3 -23.82 -1.27 6.97
C GLN A 3 -24.20 0.05 6.28
N MET A 4 -23.37 0.52 5.34
CA MET A 4 -23.57 1.82 4.69
C MET A 4 -23.04 1.75 3.27
N ASP A 5 -23.81 2.32 2.33
CA ASP A 5 -23.45 2.34 0.92
C ASP A 5 -22.50 3.48 0.58
N GLY A 6 -21.64 3.27 -0.41
CA GLY A 6 -20.65 4.26 -0.83
C GLY A 6 -21.28 5.59 -1.30
N GLN A 7 -22.50 5.54 -1.84
CA GLN A 7 -23.25 6.72 -2.26
C GLN A 7 -23.61 7.61 -1.06
N THR A 8 -24.14 7.01 0.01
CA THR A 8 -24.47 7.72 1.26
C THR A 8 -23.25 8.39 1.87
N VAL A 9 -22.09 7.71 1.82
CA VAL A 9 -20.81 8.29 2.28
C VAL A 9 -20.42 9.49 1.44
N LEU A 10 -20.46 9.37 0.11
CA LEU A 10 -20.11 10.46 -0.79
C LEU A 10 -21.00 11.69 -0.55
N GLN A 11 -22.31 11.49 -0.41
CA GLN A 11 -23.25 12.56 -0.11
C GLN A 11 -22.93 13.21 1.25
N ALA A 12 -22.70 12.41 2.31
CA ALA A 12 -22.36 12.93 3.63
C ALA A 12 -21.06 13.75 3.62
N LEU A 13 -20.03 13.29 2.90
CA LEU A 13 -18.77 14.01 2.74
C LEU A 13 -18.96 15.36 2.05
N LYS A 14 -19.76 15.40 0.97
CA LYS A 14 -20.01 16.61 0.20
C LYS A 14 -20.95 17.61 0.88
N HIS A 15 -21.86 17.15 1.74
CA HIS A 15 -22.75 18.03 2.50
C HIS A 15 -22.10 18.66 3.74
N ASN A 16 -20.99 18.11 4.22
CA ASN A 16 -20.28 18.67 5.37
C ASN A 16 -19.22 19.69 4.90
N PRO A 17 -19.32 20.98 5.29
CA PRO A 17 -18.38 22.02 4.87
C PRO A 17 -16.91 21.70 5.17
N SER A 18 -16.63 20.97 6.25
CA SER A 18 -15.24 20.62 6.61
C SER A 18 -14.64 19.52 5.73
N THR A 19 -15.46 18.78 4.98
CA THR A 19 -15.04 17.64 4.15
C THR A 19 -15.46 17.76 2.69
N ALA A 20 -16.21 18.81 2.32
CA ALA A 20 -16.76 18.97 0.98
C ALA A 20 -15.68 19.05 -0.11
N ASP A 21 -14.53 19.64 0.23
CA ASP A 21 -13.41 19.84 -0.69
C ASP A 21 -12.54 18.59 -0.89
N ILE A 22 -12.76 17.52 -0.09
CA ILE A 22 -11.98 16.29 -0.21
C ILE A 22 -12.24 15.65 -1.58
N CYS A 23 -11.17 15.36 -2.31
CA CYS A 23 -11.23 14.62 -3.56
C CYS A 23 -11.60 13.16 -3.30
N VAL A 24 -12.66 12.66 -3.97
CA VAL A 24 -13.18 11.30 -3.80
C VAL A 24 -13.09 10.54 -5.12
N ILE A 25 -12.52 9.33 -5.07
CA ILE A 25 -12.56 8.33 -6.15
C ILE A 25 -13.47 7.19 -5.69
N MET A 26 -14.53 6.92 -6.45
CA MET A 26 -15.50 5.86 -6.14
C MET A 26 -15.04 4.53 -6.72
N VAL A 27 -14.95 3.49 -5.90
CA VAL A 27 -14.59 2.13 -6.35
C VAL A 27 -15.78 1.19 -6.25
N THR A 28 -16.37 0.80 -7.38
CA THR A 28 -17.63 0.05 -7.43
C THR A 28 -17.55 -1.23 -8.27
N ALA A 29 -18.35 -2.25 -7.92
CA ALA A 29 -18.46 -3.50 -8.68
C ALA A 29 -19.38 -3.37 -9.90
N SER A 30 -20.38 -2.50 -9.81
CA SER A 30 -21.34 -2.22 -10.87
C SER A 30 -21.74 -0.75 -10.80
N ILE A 31 -21.84 -0.12 -11.96
CA ILE A 31 -22.40 1.22 -12.11
C ILE A 31 -23.74 0.98 -12.80
N GLN A 32 -24.85 1.18 -12.09
CA GLN A 32 -26.13 1.35 -12.77
C GLN A 32 -26.11 2.73 -13.43
N GLU A 33 -26.54 2.84 -14.68
CA GLU A 33 -26.42 4.10 -15.45
C GLU A 33 -27.09 5.29 -14.73
N GLN A 34 -28.22 5.04 -14.07
CA GLN A 34 -28.95 6.05 -13.28
C GLN A 34 -28.12 6.55 -12.09
N ASP A 35 -27.49 5.63 -11.34
CA ASP A 35 -26.62 5.99 -10.20
C ASP A 35 -25.38 6.76 -10.66
N PHE A 36 -24.89 6.50 -11.88
CA PHE A 36 -23.72 7.21 -12.40
C PHE A 36 -23.99 8.69 -12.58
N GLU A 37 -25.13 9.04 -13.18
CA GLU A 37 -25.46 10.45 -13.48
C GLU A 37 -25.59 11.28 -12.20
N GLU A 38 -26.12 10.70 -11.13
CA GLU A 38 -26.27 11.38 -9.83
C GLU A 38 -24.92 11.54 -9.10
N LEU A 39 -24.02 10.56 -9.22
CA LEU A 39 -22.75 10.55 -8.49
C LEU A 39 -21.62 11.25 -9.24
N GLN A 40 -21.68 11.29 -10.57
CA GLN A 40 -20.67 11.91 -11.44
C GLN A 40 -20.29 13.35 -11.03
N PRO A 41 -21.23 14.25 -10.68
CA PRO A 41 -20.86 15.60 -10.25
C PRO A 41 -20.21 15.66 -8.86
N LEU A 42 -20.40 14.63 -8.03
CA LEU A 42 -19.92 14.62 -6.63
C LEU A 42 -18.53 13.99 -6.49
N ALA A 43 -18.22 12.96 -7.28
CA ALA A 43 -16.93 12.27 -7.24
C ALA A 43 -16.02 12.69 -8.40
N GLN A 44 -14.73 12.79 -8.13
CA GLN A 44 -13.74 13.24 -9.11
C GLN A 44 -13.25 12.10 -10.00
N GLY A 45 -13.46 10.84 -9.59
CA GLY A 45 -13.10 9.66 -10.38
C GLY A 45 -13.94 8.43 -10.01
N PHE A 46 -13.99 7.48 -10.93
CA PHE A 46 -14.71 6.21 -10.79
C PHE A 46 -13.83 5.06 -11.28
N LEU A 47 -13.71 4.02 -10.46
CA LEU A 47 -12.95 2.82 -10.75
C LEU A 47 -13.86 1.60 -10.61
N ARG A 48 -13.81 0.71 -11.61
CA ARG A 48 -14.57 -0.54 -11.59
C ARG A 48 -13.74 -1.65 -10.96
N LYS A 49 -14.35 -2.43 -10.08
CA LYS A 49 -13.70 -3.62 -9.50
C LYS A 49 -13.62 -4.76 -10.54
N PRO A 50 -12.56 -5.57 -10.51
CA PRO A 50 -11.37 -5.43 -9.67
C PRO A 50 -10.47 -4.27 -10.13
N VAL A 51 -9.92 -3.51 -9.18
CA VAL A 51 -9.03 -2.39 -9.48
C VAL A 51 -7.59 -2.88 -9.44
N SER A 52 -6.84 -2.68 -10.53
CA SER A 52 -5.40 -2.95 -10.53
C SER A 52 -4.61 -1.75 -9.97
N PRO A 53 -3.38 -1.96 -9.47
CA PRO A 53 -2.51 -0.85 -9.07
C PRO A 53 -2.27 0.17 -10.20
N HIS A 54 -2.22 -0.29 -11.45
CA HIS A 54 -2.04 0.57 -12.61
C HIS A 54 -3.26 1.48 -12.83
N ASP A 55 -4.48 0.96 -12.69
CA ASP A 55 -5.72 1.74 -12.86
C ASP A 55 -5.82 2.83 -11.79
N LEU A 56 -5.53 2.47 -10.53
CA LEU A 56 -5.52 3.43 -9.44
C LEU A 56 -4.45 4.51 -9.64
N PHE A 57 -3.24 4.13 -10.03
CA PHE A 57 -2.15 5.07 -10.26
C PHE A 57 -2.46 6.04 -11.40
N SER A 58 -3.03 5.53 -12.49
CA SER A 58 -3.45 6.35 -13.64
C SER A 58 -4.52 7.39 -13.24
N GLU A 59 -5.51 6.98 -12.44
CA GLU A 59 -6.53 7.90 -11.92
C GLU A 59 -5.95 8.95 -10.97
N LEU A 60 -5.02 8.55 -10.09
CA LEU A 60 -4.33 9.50 -9.22
C LEU A 60 -3.50 10.51 -10.02
N GLN A 61 -2.78 10.08 -11.04
CA GLN A 61 -2.01 10.97 -11.92
C GLN A 61 -2.92 11.96 -12.67
N ARG A 62 -4.10 11.51 -13.09
CA ARG A 62 -5.11 12.36 -13.75
C ARG A 62 -5.63 13.45 -12.82
N LEU A 63 -5.81 13.14 -11.53
CA LEU A 63 -6.36 14.05 -10.54
C LEU A 63 -5.32 14.97 -9.88
N PHE A 64 -4.09 14.48 -9.74
CA PHE A 64 -2.98 15.18 -9.09
C PHE A 64 -1.77 15.27 -10.03
N PRO A 65 -1.84 16.11 -11.08
CA PRO A 65 -0.70 16.32 -11.95
C PRO A 65 0.50 16.85 -11.15
N TYR A 66 1.68 16.35 -11.49
CA TYR A 66 2.97 16.47 -10.78
C TYR A 66 3.37 17.88 -10.27
N GLN A 67 2.73 18.93 -10.78
CA GLN A 67 2.98 20.33 -10.44
C GLN A 67 2.59 20.68 -8.98
N LEU A 68 1.82 19.85 -8.29
CA LEU A 68 1.44 20.07 -6.89
C LEU A 68 2.41 19.45 -5.85
N LEU A 69 3.46 18.73 -6.29
CA LEU A 69 4.40 18.02 -5.40
C LEU A 69 5.78 18.69 -5.28
N VAL A 70 6.02 19.79 -6.03
CA VAL A 70 7.33 20.44 -6.16
C VAL A 70 7.66 21.38 -4.98
N GLU A 71 6.81 21.48 -3.95
CA GLU A 71 7.20 22.12 -2.68
C GLU A 71 7.96 21.17 -1.72
N SER A 72 8.42 20.01 -2.21
CA SER A 72 9.27 19.11 -1.44
C SER A 72 10.74 19.39 -1.74
N ASN A 73 11.44 19.98 -0.77
CA ASN A 73 12.87 20.30 -0.78
C ASN A 73 13.76 19.30 -1.56
N PRO A 74 14.66 19.76 -2.44
CA PRO A 74 15.55 18.92 -3.26
C PRO A 74 16.65 18.17 -2.48
N ASN A 75 16.59 18.13 -1.14
CA ASN A 75 17.56 17.47 -0.28
C ASN A 75 17.13 16.08 0.22
N SER A 76 16.10 15.47 -0.37
CA SER A 76 15.78 14.06 -0.13
C SER A 76 16.72 13.15 -0.92
N GLN A 77 18.03 13.29 -0.68
CA GLN A 77 18.95 12.19 -0.93
C GLN A 77 18.57 11.11 0.08
N LEU A 78 17.93 10.04 -0.38
CA LEU A 78 17.98 8.77 0.34
C LEU A 78 19.47 8.53 0.64
N PRO A 79 19.89 8.38 1.90
CA PRO A 79 21.25 7.99 2.17
C PRO A 79 21.37 6.58 1.59
N ILE A 80 22.02 6.46 0.43
CA ILE A 80 22.60 5.20 -0.03
C ILE A 80 23.70 4.92 0.97
N THR A 81 23.30 4.36 2.11
CA THR A 81 24.25 3.88 3.10
C THR A 81 24.72 2.55 2.52
N GLU A 82 25.90 2.56 1.89
CA GLU A 82 26.68 1.35 1.63
C GLU A 82 27.06 0.73 3.00
N GLN A 83 26.08 0.18 3.71
CA GLN A 83 26.32 -0.60 4.90
C GLN A 83 26.79 -1.98 4.46
N VAL A 84 28.10 -2.10 4.36
CA VAL A 84 28.81 -3.36 4.13
C VAL A 84 28.34 -4.38 5.17
N MET A 85 27.70 -5.46 4.71
CA MET A 85 27.23 -6.56 5.56
C MET A 85 28.37 -7.09 6.43
N SER A 86 28.08 -7.46 7.69
CA SER A 86 29.10 -8.04 8.57
C SER A 86 29.65 -9.36 7.97
N PRO A 87 30.95 -9.67 8.15
CA PRO A 87 31.55 -10.92 7.66
C PRO A 87 30.85 -12.18 8.21
N SER A 88 30.24 -12.06 9.39
CA SER A 88 29.45 -13.09 10.06
C SER A 88 28.11 -13.35 9.36
N ALA A 89 27.43 -12.30 8.91
CA ALA A 89 26.15 -12.39 8.19
C ALA A 89 26.32 -13.05 6.81
N LEU A 90 27.42 -12.75 6.11
CA LEU A 90 27.73 -13.34 4.80
C LEU A 90 27.87 -14.87 4.84
N LYS A 91 28.40 -15.44 5.94
CA LYS A 91 28.53 -16.89 6.10
C LYS A 91 27.19 -17.60 6.32
N LYS A 92 26.22 -16.93 6.95
CA LYS A 92 24.90 -17.49 7.27
C LYS A 92 23.84 -17.16 6.19
N LEU A 93 24.20 -16.34 5.22
CA LEU A 93 23.32 -15.90 4.13
C LEU A 93 22.68 -17.04 3.32
N PRO A 94 23.40 -18.14 2.96
CA PRO A 94 22.79 -19.23 2.20
C PRO A 94 21.68 -19.95 2.96
N GLU A 95 21.79 -20.02 4.29
CA GLU A 95 20.79 -20.62 5.17
C GLU A 95 19.57 -19.70 5.30
N LEU A 96 19.80 -18.40 5.50
CA LEU A 96 18.75 -17.39 5.53
C LEU A 96 17.94 -17.37 4.22
N ILE A 97 18.61 -17.42 3.06
CA ILE A 97 17.93 -17.45 1.75
C ILE A 97 16.99 -18.65 1.65
N LYS A 98 17.42 -19.85 2.09
CA LYS A 98 16.56 -21.05 2.08
C LYS A 98 15.31 -20.88 2.95
N LEU A 99 15.45 -20.28 4.14
CA LEU A 99 14.33 -20.01 5.03
C LEU A 99 13.36 -18.99 4.42
N LEU A 100 13.88 -17.92 3.83
CA LEU A 100 13.06 -16.89 3.17
C LEU A 100 12.31 -17.45 1.96
N GLN A 101 12.94 -18.30 1.15
CA GLN A 101 12.28 -18.98 0.02
C GLN A 101 11.13 -19.91 0.47
N LEU A 102 11.28 -20.55 1.63
CA LEU A 102 10.25 -21.41 2.21
C LEU A 102 9.06 -20.58 2.74
N GLU A 103 9.33 -19.47 3.42
CA GLU A 103 8.30 -18.52 3.83
C GLU A 103 7.61 -17.84 2.63
N GLU A 104 8.33 -17.56 1.55
CA GLU A 104 7.77 -17.01 0.31
C GLU A 104 6.78 -17.99 -0.36
N THR A 105 7.15 -19.27 -0.44
CA THR A 105 6.31 -20.28 -1.08
C THR A 105 5.08 -20.66 -0.28
N SER A 106 5.13 -20.52 1.05
CA SER A 106 4.05 -20.92 1.97
C SER A 106 3.16 -19.75 2.39
N VAL A 107 3.73 -18.70 2.99
CA VAL A 107 2.96 -17.60 3.61
C VAL A 107 2.72 -16.48 2.62
N TRP A 108 3.76 -16.03 1.90
CA TRP A 108 3.65 -14.85 1.02
C TRP A 108 2.64 -15.01 -0.12
N LYS A 109 2.57 -16.20 -0.74
CA LYS A 109 1.60 -16.48 -1.81
C LYS A 109 0.15 -16.28 -1.36
N THR A 110 -0.19 -16.66 -0.14
CA THR A 110 -1.52 -16.47 0.43
C THR A 110 -1.70 -15.04 0.95
N LEU A 111 -0.65 -14.47 1.54
CA LEU A 111 -0.68 -13.15 2.15
C LEU A 111 -0.93 -12.03 1.14
N HIS A 112 -0.21 -12.02 0.01
CA HIS A 112 -0.31 -10.94 -0.98
C HIS A 112 -1.67 -10.91 -1.69
N GLN A 113 -2.39 -12.05 -1.71
CA GLN A 113 -3.73 -12.14 -2.31
C GLN A 113 -4.83 -11.68 -1.36
N THR A 114 -4.62 -11.86 -0.05
CA THR A 114 -5.66 -11.63 0.96
C THR A 114 -5.53 -10.28 1.65
N LEU A 115 -4.34 -9.67 1.64
CA LEU A 115 -4.04 -8.35 2.23
C LEU A 115 -4.55 -8.21 3.68
N LEU A 116 -4.59 -9.31 4.42
CA LEU A 116 -5.02 -9.32 5.82
C LEU A 116 -3.94 -8.66 6.68
N ILE A 117 -4.22 -7.44 7.15
CA ILE A 117 -3.29 -6.60 7.93
C ILE A 117 -2.74 -7.35 9.15
N ASP A 118 -3.55 -8.15 9.84
CA ASP A 118 -3.10 -8.88 11.02
C ASP A 118 -2.09 -9.98 10.67
N GLN A 119 -2.30 -10.68 9.55
CA GLN A 119 -1.36 -11.68 9.05
C GLN A 119 -0.07 -11.02 8.56
N LEU A 120 -0.17 -9.84 7.95
CA LEU A 120 0.98 -9.05 7.51
C LEU A 120 1.87 -8.63 8.69
N ARG A 121 1.25 -8.20 9.81
CA ARG A 121 1.99 -7.87 11.04
C ARG A 121 2.72 -9.09 11.61
N VAL A 122 2.05 -10.24 11.66
CA VAL A 122 2.67 -11.49 12.13
C VAL A 122 3.85 -11.88 11.23
N PHE A 123 3.69 -11.75 9.91
CA PHE A 123 4.75 -12.01 8.96
C PHE A 123 5.94 -11.04 9.14
N ALA A 124 5.67 -9.74 9.27
CA ALA A 124 6.70 -8.73 9.52
C ALA A 124 7.47 -8.98 10.83
N LEU A 125 6.79 -9.41 11.91
CA LEU A 125 7.44 -9.80 13.17
C LEU A 125 8.37 -11.00 13.00
N LYS A 126 7.96 -12.02 12.21
CA LYS A 126 8.82 -13.17 11.91
C LYS A 126 10.07 -12.75 11.13
N LEU A 127 9.92 -11.90 10.11
CA LEU A 127 11.06 -11.39 9.34
C LEU A 127 12.03 -10.59 10.21
N GLN A 128 11.51 -9.83 11.18
CA GLN A 128 12.35 -9.08 12.12
C GLN A 128 13.13 -10.00 13.07
N ALA A 129 12.50 -11.07 13.58
CA ALA A 129 13.19 -12.06 14.40
C ALA A 129 14.32 -12.77 13.61
N LEU A 130 14.08 -13.09 12.33
CA LEU A 130 15.09 -13.64 11.45
C LEU A 130 16.21 -12.62 11.17
N ALA A 131 15.88 -11.35 10.99
CA ALA A 131 16.87 -10.30 10.79
C ALA A 131 17.82 -10.15 11.98
N GLU A 132 17.29 -10.23 13.21
CA GLU A 132 18.08 -10.23 14.44
C GLU A 132 18.94 -11.48 14.57
N GLN A 133 18.38 -12.67 14.34
CA GLN A 133 19.09 -13.95 14.43
C GLN A 133 20.27 -14.07 13.45
N TYR A 134 20.10 -13.53 12.24
CA TYR A 134 21.09 -13.60 11.16
C TYR A 134 21.91 -12.30 11.01
N GLU A 135 21.72 -11.34 11.92
CA GLU A 135 22.39 -10.02 11.92
C GLU A 135 22.27 -9.31 10.55
N CYS A 136 21.12 -9.47 9.89
CA CYS A 136 20.88 -8.97 8.53
C CYS A 136 20.12 -7.64 8.59
N TYR A 137 20.86 -6.55 8.43
CA TYR A 137 20.30 -5.20 8.45
C TYR A 137 19.20 -4.98 7.38
N HIS A 138 19.45 -5.38 6.13
CA HIS A 138 18.48 -5.19 5.04
C HIS A 138 17.15 -5.91 5.29
N LEU A 139 17.19 -7.08 5.94
CA LEU A 139 15.96 -7.79 6.29
C LEU A 139 15.21 -7.08 7.43
N ALA A 140 15.92 -6.49 8.39
CA ALA A 140 15.30 -5.71 9.47
C ALA A 140 14.64 -4.43 8.92
N GLU A 141 15.31 -3.74 7.99
CA GLU A 141 14.77 -2.56 7.31
C GLU A 141 13.48 -2.92 6.56
N TYR A 142 13.50 -3.99 5.77
CA TYR A 142 12.32 -4.47 5.06
C TYR A 142 11.19 -4.90 6.01
N ALA A 143 11.50 -5.58 7.12
CA ALA A 143 10.50 -5.94 8.11
C ALA A 143 9.82 -4.70 8.75
N ASN A 144 10.57 -3.61 8.94
CA ASN A 144 10.04 -2.36 9.46
C ASN A 144 9.13 -1.64 8.46
N THR A 145 9.46 -1.66 7.15
CA THR A 145 8.58 -1.07 6.13
C THR A 145 7.24 -1.79 6.02
N LEU A 146 7.19 -3.10 6.32
CA LEU A 146 5.95 -3.88 6.34
C LEU A 146 5.08 -3.64 7.59
N LYS A 147 5.62 -3.04 8.65
CA LYS A 147 4.87 -2.73 9.88
C LYS A 147 4.09 -1.42 9.83
N ASN A 148 4.56 -0.47 9.02
CA ASN A 148 3.97 0.87 8.85
C ASN A 148 2.86 0.84 7.79
#